data_AF-A0A9D6QH67-F1
#
_entry.id   AF-A0A9D6QH67-F1
#
_cell.length_a   1.000
_cell.length_b   1.000
_cell.length_c   1.000
_cell.angle_alpha   90.00
_cell.angle_beta   90.00
_cell.angle_gamma   90.00
#
_symmetry.space_group_name_H-M   'P 1'
#
loop_
_entity.id
_entity.type
_entity.pdbx_description
1 polymer ?
#
loop_
_entity_poly.entity_id
_entity_poly.type
_entity_poly.pdbx_seq_one_letter_code
_entity_poly.pdbx_strand_id
1 'polypeptide(L)' 'MKGRSAHGLRKSAAVRLVEAGCTTKEVQAHTAHASLREVERYTKAAEQEKLARQAIARLIKNG' A
#
# COMPACT_ATOMS: atom_id res chain seq x y z
N MET A 1 -19.27 10.44 -13.43
CA MET A 1 -18.37 10.37 -12.26
C MET A 1 -17.95 11.80 -11.87
N LYS A 2 -18.65 12.45 -10.92
CA LYS A 2 -18.29 13.78 -10.40
C LYS A 2 -17.87 13.62 -8.94
N GLY A 3 -16.66 14.05 -8.58
CA GLY A 3 -16.19 14.08 -7.18
C GLY A 3 -14.89 13.33 -6.86
N ARG A 4 -14.25 12.64 -7.81
CA ARG A 4 -12.92 12.02 -7.59
C ARG A 4 -11.89 12.72 -8.46
N SER A 5 -11.01 13.51 -7.85
CA SER A 5 -9.87 14.08 -8.56
C SER A 5 -8.90 12.96 -8.97
N ALA A 6 -8.14 13.16 -10.05
CA ALA A 6 -7.08 12.23 -10.46
C ALA A 6 -6.10 11.94 -9.30
N HIS A 7 -5.86 12.94 -8.46
CA HIS A 7 -5.07 12.81 -7.25
C HIS A 7 -5.71 11.87 -6.21
N GLY A 8 -7.02 11.97 -5.98
CA GLY A 8 -7.74 11.05 -5.09
C GLY A 8 -7.72 9.61 -5.59
N LEU A 9 -7.86 9.41 -6.90
CA LEU A 9 -7.79 8.09 -7.52
C LEU A 9 -6.40 7.45 -7.36
N ARG A 10 -5.33 8.23 -7.55
CA ARG A 10 -3.95 7.75 -7.36
C ARG A 10 -3.70 7.30 -5.93
N LYS A 11 -4.19 8.04 -4.93
CA LYS A 11 -4.11 7.64 -3.51
C LYS A 11 -4.84 6.32 -3.26
N SER A 12 -6.10 6.22 -3.72
CA SER A 12 -6.88 4.99 -3.54
C SER A 12 -6.25 3.77 -4.22
N ALA A 13 -5.62 3.98 -5.39
CA ALA A 13 -4.91 2.92 -6.08
C ALA A 13 -3.69 2.45 -5.29
N ALA A 14 -2.92 3.38 -4.70
CA ALA A 14 -1.77 3.03 -3.87
C ALA A 14 -2.16 2.18 -2.65
N VAL A 15 -3.25 2.54 -1.96
CA VAL A 15 -3.77 1.78 -0.81
C VAL A 15 -4.21 0.37 -1.22
N ARG A 16 -5.01 0.26 -2.29
CA ARG A 16 -5.52 -1.04 -2.78
C ARG A 16 -4.40 -1.99 -3.19
N LEU A 17 -3.31 -1.48 -3.77
CA LEU A 17 -2.15 -2.30 -4.13
C LEU A 17 -1.46 -2.87 -2.88
N VAL A 18 -1.33 -2.07 -1.82
CA VAL A 18 -0.77 -2.56 -0.55
C VAL A 18 -1.67 -3.61 0.10
N GLU A 19 -2.98 -3.38 0.12
CA GLU A 19 -3.97 -4.35 0.62
C GLU A 19 -3.92 -5.68 -0.16
N ALA A 20 -3.64 -5.60 -1.47
CA ALA A 20 -3.44 -6.76 -2.34
C ALA A 20 -2.10 -7.49 -2.12
N GLY A 21 -1.23 -6.97 -1.24
CA GLY A 21 0.04 -7.61 -0.88
C GLY A 21 1.27 -6.99 -1.55
N CYS A 22 1.12 -5.99 -2.41
CA CYS A 22 2.26 -5.33 -3.03
C CYS A 22 3.16 -4.65 -2.01
N THR A 23 4.44 -4.59 -2.32
CA THR A 23 5.45 -3.83 -1.60
C THR A 23 5.37 -2.35 -1.95
N THR A 24 5.90 -1.49 -1.07
CA THR A 24 5.98 -0.03 -1.32
C THR A 24 6.68 0.31 -2.64
N LYS A 25 7.68 -0.48 -3.06
CA LYS A 25 8.40 -0.27 -4.34
C LYS A 25 7.55 -0.62 -5.56
N GLU A 26 6.80 -1.71 -5.51
CA GLU A 26 5.86 -2.08 -6.59
C GLU A 26 4.76 -1.02 -6.73
N VAL A 27 4.25 -0.53 -5.60
CA VAL A 27 3.25 0.55 -5.56
C VAL A 27 3.84 1.82 -6.16
N GLN A 28 5.08 2.19 -5.80
CA GLN A 28 5.77 3.36 -6.33
C GLN A 28 5.89 3.29 -7.86
N ALA A 29 6.35 2.15 -8.38
CA ALA A 29 6.51 1.92 -9.80
C ALA A 29 5.17 2.04 -10.55
N HIS A 30 4.09 1.46 -10.01
CA HIS A 30 2.75 1.52 -10.62
C HIS A 30 2.14 2.93 -10.59
N THR A 31 2.33 3.67 -9.50
CA THR A 31 1.67 4.97 -9.29
C THR A 31 2.52 6.16 -9.73
N ALA A 32 3.74 5.91 -10.19
CA ALA A 32 4.72 6.90 -10.64
C ALA A 32 5.01 8.01 -9.61
N HIS A 33 5.07 7.65 -8.31
CA HIS A 33 5.48 8.59 -7.27
C HIS A 33 6.99 8.85 -7.32
N ALA A 34 7.39 10.10 -7.14
CA ALA A 34 8.78 10.52 -7.23
C ALA A 34 9.61 10.01 -6.03
N SER A 35 8.97 9.71 -4.91
CA SER A 35 9.64 9.16 -3.73
C SER A 35 8.80 8.14 -2.98
N LEU A 36 9.48 7.25 -2.25
CA LEU A 36 8.83 6.31 -1.34
C LEU A 36 8.05 7.01 -0.23
N ARG A 37 8.51 8.18 0.22
CA ARG A 37 7.83 8.99 1.25
C ARG A 37 6.42 9.41 0.82
N GLU A 38 6.21 9.67 -0.46
CA GLU A 38 4.88 9.99 -0.99
C GLU A 38 3.95 8.78 -0.98
N VAL A 39 4.48 7.59 -1.29
CA VAL A 39 3.73 6.34 -1.20
C VAL A 39 3.36 6.06 0.26
N GLU A 40 4.34 6.07 1.16
CA GLU A 40 4.17 5.82 2.60
C GLU A 40 3.14 6.76 3.22
N ARG A 41 3.12 8.05 2.84
CA ARG A 41 2.12 9.01 3.33
C ARG A 41 0.69 8.51 3.14
N TYR A 42 0.43 7.79 2.04
CA TYR A 42 -0.91 7.29 1.71
C TYR A 42 -1.13 5.85 2.12
N THR A 43 -0.08 5.04 2.22
CA THR A 43 -0.22 3.59 2.45
C THR A 43 0.17 3.12 3.85
N LYS A 44 0.67 4.00 4.74
CA LYS A 44 1.19 3.62 6.07
C LYS A 44 0.27 2.68 6.85
N ALA A 45 -1.02 2.98 6.93
CA ALA A 45 -1.98 2.17 7.68
C ALA A 45 -2.17 0.78 7.05
N ALA A 46 -2.37 0.72 5.73
CA ALA A 46 -2.51 -0.54 5.00
C ALA A 46 -1.23 -1.39 5.07
N GLU A 47 -0.06 -0.75 5.02
CA GLU A 47 1.24 -1.44 5.12
C GLU A 47 1.43 -2.04 6.52
N GLN A 48 1.09 -1.29 7.57
CA GLN A 48 1.14 -1.78 8.94
C GLN A 48 0.23 -3.00 9.16
N GLU A 49 -1.01 -2.95 8.64
CA GLU A 49 -1.95 -4.07 8.74
C GLU A 49 -1.44 -5.30 7.98
N LYS A 50 -0.94 -5.11 6.74
CA LYS A 50 -0.34 -6.17 5.93
C LYS A 50 0.83 -6.83 6.67
N LEU A 51 1.76 -6.03 7.19
CA LEU A 51 2.94 -6.51 7.90
C LEU A 51 2.57 -7.26 9.18
N ALA A 52 1.56 -6.79 9.92
CA ALA A 52 1.06 -7.49 11.11
C ALA A 52 0.48 -8.87 10.75
N ARG A 53 -0.37 -8.95 9.72
CA ARG A 53 -0.92 -10.22 9.22
C ARG A 53 0.19 -11.18 8.78
N GLN A 54 1.19 -10.68 8.06
CA GLN A 54 2.33 -11.50 7.63
C GLN A 54 3.19 -11.98 8.79
N ALA A 55 3.43 -11.14 9.80
CA ALA A 55 4.21 -11.51 10.98
C ALA A 55 3.53 -12.63 11.77
N ILE A 56 2.22 -12.52 12.01
CA ILE A 56 1.43 -13.56 12.69
C ILE A 56 1.41 -14.86 11.87
N ALA A 57 1.22 -14.77 10.55
CA ALA A 57 1.25 -15.95 9.67
C ALA A 57 2.59 -16.68 9.72
N ARG A 58 3.71 -15.95 9.77
CA ARG A 58 5.06 -16.54 9.93
C ARG A 58 5.22 -17.22 11.29
N LEU A 59 4.67 -16.64 12.36
CA LEU A 59 4.71 -17.24 13.69
C LEU A 59 3.98 -18.59 13.71
N ILE A 60 2.78 -18.67 13.11
CA ILE A 60 1.99 -19.91 13.04
C ILE A 60 2.67 -20.97 12.17
N LYS A 61 3.29 -20.58 11.06
CA LYS A 61 3.96 -21.53 10.14
C LYS A 61 5.23 -22.15 10.73
N ASN A 62 5.89 -21.45 11.64
CA ASN A 62 7.18 -21.85 12.20
C ASN A 62 7.07 -22.48 13.61
N GLY A 63 5.86 -22.58 14.17
CA GLY A 63 5.56 -23.29 15.42
C GLY A 63 4.87 -24.62 15.15
#